data_AF-A0A812H6N2-F1
#
_entry.id   AF-A0A812H6N2-F1
#
_cell.length_a   1.000
_cell.length_b   1.000
_cell.length_c   1.000
_cell.angle_alpha   90.00
_cell.angle_beta   90.00
_cell.angle_gamma   90.00
#
_symmetry.space_group_name_H-M   'P 1'
#
loop_
_entity.id
_entity.type
_entity.pdbx_description
1 polymer ?
#
loop_
_entity_poly.entity_id
_entity_poly.type
_entity_poly.pdbx_seq_one_letter_code
_entity_poly.pdbx_strand_id
1 'polypeptide(L)'
;MEGVVYRWEVSELEFWADACPERGGSERLSASDSGMTAFSSGSYDGNHSEEKAFDLDANFTRTFWLSNCTSCPAGTAWLGLAASLGTPAFRVACTKLLQGNTATSMCGLIVLEASDDFQTWEVRGSMVGLSENQSLCVPRTSQDFPSLQCGVLENGCGSNIEFGSCAGSKEVCQVNQCICQGRLEVTDPAFSGWQCGDAEDGCGGILRFGSCSGSNATCINHRCKEDIFAAAHWRLMCTGTTVGRWVVREVRFHADGLCVIAHTVFRRAGSSGTQYAHSPALNAFDGDESSRWISSCHGCKPREAWLSLQFPDPVVVRCVRVLQHPRTAQQCPTLSLEYSDDGVVWTERYQYGATGFTVGEDARLEATLDEDFSLQDVFAEERFAYMWRIACMEAVEFPWKVREFDFYDNEECSSSLRGAVDSVLHAASSSWPAENAYDQNEFTIWTTKCGQCSGSEDPFCACRPGEAYVGLRFQRRVRPRCFRILQLEEGRGLCGQLAIHFSDDTDPDQVADWTLRRSFDGVGSDLLGVLAPRGDASETNQAASWSTGWLAVSTLLFVAGSV
;
A
#
# COMPACT_ATOMS: atom_id res chain seq x y z
N MET A 1 -9.38 -28.41 -23.15
CA MET A 1 -8.65 -29.55 -23.74
C MET A 1 -7.35 -28.99 -24.27
N GLU A 2 -6.26 -29.18 -23.53
CA GLU A 2 -4.93 -28.70 -23.91
C GLU A 2 -4.21 -29.83 -24.65
N GLY A 3 -4.18 -29.77 -25.98
CA GLY A 3 -3.57 -30.80 -26.83
C GLY A 3 -4.41 -31.14 -28.06
N VAL A 4 -3.82 -31.88 -29.00
CA VAL A 4 -4.48 -32.32 -30.24
C VAL A 4 -4.98 -33.75 -30.05
N VAL A 5 -6.25 -34.02 -30.40
CA VAL A 5 -6.88 -35.31 -30.12
C VAL A 5 -6.28 -36.44 -30.96
N TYR A 6 -5.95 -36.18 -32.23
CA TYR A 6 -5.30 -37.14 -33.11
C TYR A 6 -3.90 -36.70 -33.54
N ARG A 7 -3.75 -35.93 -34.61
CA ARG A 7 -2.46 -35.39 -35.07
C ARG A 7 -2.69 -33.96 -35.48
N TRP A 8 -1.75 -33.07 -35.18
CA TRP A 8 -1.87 -31.69 -35.62
C TRP A 8 -1.58 -31.62 -37.11
N GLU A 9 -2.55 -31.15 -37.87
CA GLU A 9 -2.45 -30.92 -39.30
C GLU A 9 -2.30 -29.42 -39.55
N VAL A 10 -1.23 -29.03 -40.24
CA VAL A 10 -0.98 -27.63 -40.62
C VAL A 10 -0.80 -27.57 -42.12
N SER A 11 -1.77 -26.98 -42.80
CA SER A 11 -1.78 -26.82 -44.26
C SER A 11 -0.91 -25.67 -44.70
N GLU A 12 -0.89 -24.56 -43.95
CA GLU A 12 -0.07 -23.39 -44.27
C GLU A 12 0.26 -22.60 -42.99
N LEU A 13 1.50 -22.12 -42.87
CA LEU A 13 1.95 -21.22 -41.82
C LEU A 13 2.77 -20.10 -42.46
N GLU A 14 2.30 -18.87 -42.31
CA GLU A 14 2.98 -17.68 -42.80
C GLU A 14 3.46 -16.82 -41.64
N PHE A 15 4.68 -16.33 -41.75
CA PHE A 15 5.22 -15.29 -40.87
C PHE A 15 5.42 -13.99 -41.68
N TRP A 16 5.10 -12.86 -41.07
CA TRP A 16 5.18 -11.54 -41.69
C TRP A 16 5.99 -10.60 -40.81
N ALA A 17 6.94 -9.87 -41.40
CA ALA A 17 7.86 -9.01 -40.66
C ALA A 17 7.29 -7.62 -40.33
N ASP A 18 6.39 -7.11 -41.15
CA ASP A 18 5.89 -5.74 -41.08
C ASP A 18 4.51 -5.63 -40.42
N ALA A 19 3.50 -6.33 -40.96
CA ALA A 19 2.13 -6.36 -40.46
C ALA A 19 1.37 -7.59 -40.97
N CYS A 20 0.15 -7.82 -40.48
CA CYS A 20 -0.73 -8.83 -41.09
C CYS A 20 -1.14 -8.41 -42.51
N PRO A 21 -1.36 -9.35 -43.45
CA PRO A 21 -1.79 -9.06 -44.82
C PRO A 21 -3.05 -8.19 -44.88
N GLU A 22 -3.99 -8.47 -43.99
CA GLU A 22 -5.29 -7.77 -43.85
C GLU A 22 -5.11 -6.28 -43.48
N ARG A 23 -3.92 -5.91 -42.98
CA ARG A 23 -3.51 -4.56 -42.58
C ARG A 23 -2.44 -3.98 -43.49
N GLY A 24 -2.25 -4.54 -44.69
CA GLY A 24 -1.29 -4.05 -45.68
C GLY A 24 0.12 -4.58 -45.52
N GLY A 25 0.32 -5.66 -44.74
CA GLY A 25 1.60 -6.37 -44.68
C GLY A 25 2.04 -6.86 -46.05
N SER A 26 3.32 -6.67 -46.36
CA SER A 26 3.93 -6.96 -47.66
C SER A 26 5.21 -7.79 -47.55
N GLU A 27 5.82 -7.82 -46.36
CA GLU A 27 7.09 -8.50 -46.11
C GLU A 27 6.86 -9.87 -45.47
N ARG A 28 6.51 -10.86 -46.29
CA ARG A 28 6.37 -12.26 -45.85
C ARG A 28 7.74 -12.91 -45.73
N LEU A 29 7.92 -13.68 -44.66
CA LEU A 29 9.10 -14.51 -44.38
C LEU A 29 8.82 -15.92 -44.89
N SER A 30 9.64 -16.43 -45.81
CA SER A 30 9.42 -17.75 -46.41
C SER A 30 10.65 -18.64 -46.29
N ALA A 31 10.42 -19.94 -46.08
CA ALA A 31 11.47 -20.96 -46.22
C ALA A 31 12.04 -21.05 -47.64
N SER A 32 11.30 -20.56 -48.65
CA SER A 32 11.78 -20.48 -50.03
C SER A 32 12.77 -19.33 -50.26
N ASP A 33 12.85 -18.37 -49.35
CA ASP A 33 13.75 -17.23 -49.47
C ASP A 33 15.16 -17.63 -49.01
N SER A 34 16.18 -17.13 -49.72
CA SER A 34 17.57 -17.45 -49.44
C SER A 34 17.95 -17.00 -48.02
N GLY A 35 18.03 -17.95 -47.08
CA GLY A 35 18.43 -17.68 -45.70
C GLY A 35 17.46 -18.14 -44.62
N MET A 36 16.38 -18.86 -44.94
CA MET A 36 15.50 -19.47 -43.93
C MET A 36 15.34 -20.98 -44.13
N THR A 37 15.13 -21.71 -43.04
CA THR A 37 14.89 -23.16 -43.05
C THR A 37 13.71 -23.50 -42.16
N ALA A 38 12.78 -24.29 -42.69
CA ALA A 38 11.69 -24.88 -41.89
C ALA A 38 12.26 -25.96 -40.94
N PHE A 39 11.67 -26.08 -39.76
CA PHE A 39 12.00 -27.12 -38.78
C PHE A 39 10.77 -27.49 -37.95
N SER A 40 10.72 -28.71 -37.42
CA SER A 40 9.57 -29.20 -36.64
C SER A 40 9.96 -30.21 -35.55
N SER A 41 9.01 -30.54 -34.68
CA SER A 41 9.09 -31.63 -33.70
C SER A 41 9.13 -33.03 -34.32
N GLY A 42 9.29 -33.11 -35.65
CA GLY A 42 9.20 -34.30 -36.46
C GLY A 42 7.85 -34.42 -37.18
N SER A 43 7.91 -35.12 -38.30
CA SER A 43 6.81 -35.31 -39.24
C SER A 43 6.35 -36.77 -39.25
N TYR A 44 5.05 -37.04 -39.45
CA TYR A 44 4.48 -38.39 -39.45
C TYR A 44 5.13 -39.31 -40.49
N ASP A 45 5.35 -38.80 -41.70
CA ASP A 45 6.04 -39.47 -42.78
C ASP A 45 6.76 -38.44 -43.68
N GLY A 46 7.48 -38.92 -44.71
CA GLY A 46 8.21 -38.06 -45.64
C GLY A 46 7.33 -37.31 -46.66
N ASN A 47 6.03 -37.61 -46.74
CA ASN A 47 5.09 -36.90 -47.61
C ASN A 47 4.43 -35.70 -46.90
N HIS A 48 4.47 -35.67 -45.57
CA HIS A 48 3.90 -34.62 -44.71
C HIS A 48 4.98 -33.85 -43.94
N SER A 49 6.07 -33.49 -44.63
CA SER A 49 7.22 -32.79 -44.05
C SER A 49 6.92 -31.34 -43.71
N GLU A 50 7.75 -30.71 -42.87
CA GLU A 50 7.60 -29.34 -42.41
C GLU A 50 7.57 -28.31 -43.54
N GLU A 51 8.25 -28.55 -44.65
CA GLU A 51 8.23 -27.67 -45.82
C GLU A 51 6.83 -27.56 -46.42
N LYS A 52 5.97 -28.57 -46.22
CA LYS A 52 4.57 -28.55 -46.68
C LYS A 52 3.69 -27.58 -45.93
N ALA A 53 4.10 -27.13 -44.75
CA ALA A 53 3.42 -26.04 -44.05
C ALA A 53 3.90 -24.65 -44.53
N PHE A 54 4.96 -24.56 -45.33
CA PHE A 54 5.56 -23.30 -45.79
C PHE A 54 5.67 -23.24 -47.32
N ASP A 55 4.93 -24.08 -48.05
CA ASP A 55 5.07 -24.23 -49.51
C ASP A 55 4.18 -23.30 -50.33
N LEU A 56 3.41 -22.43 -49.67
CA LEU A 56 2.61 -21.38 -50.29
C LEU A 56 1.57 -21.93 -51.28
N ASP A 57 0.96 -23.07 -50.95
CA ASP A 57 -0.09 -23.66 -51.79
C ASP A 57 -1.36 -22.79 -51.73
N ALA A 58 -1.47 -21.86 -52.69
CA ALA A 58 -2.60 -20.94 -52.83
C ALA A 58 -3.96 -21.63 -53.01
N ASN A 59 -3.99 -22.95 -53.25
CA ASN A 59 -5.23 -23.73 -53.36
C ASN A 59 -5.53 -24.60 -52.12
N PHE A 60 -4.71 -24.52 -51.06
CA PHE A 60 -5.00 -24.97 -49.69
C PHE A 60 -5.53 -26.41 -49.53
N THR A 61 -5.24 -27.32 -50.48
CA THR A 61 -5.94 -28.63 -50.54
C THR A 61 -5.05 -29.83 -50.81
N ARG A 62 -3.73 -29.68 -50.97
CA ARG A 62 -2.89 -30.81 -51.43
C ARG A 62 -1.66 -31.12 -50.60
N THR A 63 -1.18 -30.21 -49.78
CA THR A 63 0.02 -30.38 -48.97
C THR A 63 -0.25 -29.90 -47.55
N PHE A 64 0.23 -30.67 -46.57
CA PHE A 64 0.16 -30.30 -45.15
C PHE A 64 1.29 -30.98 -44.40
N TRP A 65 1.74 -30.33 -43.34
CA TRP A 65 2.55 -30.97 -42.31
C TRP A 65 1.64 -31.74 -41.34
N LEU A 66 2.11 -32.90 -40.90
CA LEU A 66 1.40 -33.72 -39.92
C LEU A 66 2.33 -34.07 -38.76
N SER A 67 1.94 -33.71 -37.54
CA SER A 67 2.75 -33.97 -36.34
C SER A 67 3.11 -35.44 -36.19
N ASN A 68 4.34 -35.75 -35.78
CA ASN A 68 4.79 -37.12 -35.57
C ASN A 68 4.06 -37.85 -34.42
N CYS A 69 3.61 -37.13 -33.39
CA CYS A 69 2.84 -37.70 -32.28
C CYS A 69 1.37 -37.94 -32.64
N THR A 70 0.75 -38.91 -31.96
CA THR A 70 -0.71 -39.10 -31.88
C THR A 70 -1.21 -38.74 -30.49
N SER A 71 -2.34 -38.05 -30.39
CA SER A 71 -2.85 -37.49 -29.13
C SER A 71 -1.80 -36.65 -28.41
N CYS A 72 -1.22 -35.70 -29.16
CA CYS A 72 -0.06 -34.91 -28.74
C CYS A 72 -0.35 -34.12 -27.45
N PRO A 73 0.43 -34.35 -26.37
CA PRO A 73 0.38 -33.49 -25.19
C PRO A 73 0.73 -32.04 -25.54
N ALA A 74 0.25 -31.09 -24.74
CA ALA A 74 0.61 -29.69 -24.89
C ALA A 74 2.13 -29.49 -24.95
N GLY A 75 2.60 -28.65 -25.89
CA GLY A 75 4.02 -28.35 -26.10
C GLY A 75 4.84 -29.39 -26.85
N THR A 76 4.26 -30.54 -27.25
CA THR A 76 5.04 -31.61 -27.91
C THR A 76 5.06 -31.51 -29.43
N ALA A 77 4.02 -30.93 -30.04
CA ALA A 77 3.93 -30.69 -31.48
C ALA A 77 4.25 -29.23 -31.77
N TRP A 78 5.29 -28.98 -32.56
CA TRP A 78 5.71 -27.64 -32.93
C TRP A 78 6.33 -27.61 -34.33
N LEU A 79 6.22 -26.47 -35.01
CA LEU A 79 6.86 -26.17 -36.28
C LEU A 79 7.27 -24.69 -36.33
N GLY A 80 8.31 -24.35 -37.10
CA GLY A 80 8.81 -22.98 -37.18
C GLY A 80 9.77 -22.73 -38.33
N LEU A 81 10.22 -21.47 -38.43
CA LEU A 81 11.27 -21.02 -39.35
C LEU A 81 12.51 -20.58 -38.58
N ALA A 82 13.68 -20.97 -39.06
CA ALA A 82 14.96 -20.58 -38.50
C ALA A 82 15.76 -19.79 -39.54
N ALA A 83 16.41 -18.71 -39.12
CA ALA A 83 17.39 -18.01 -39.93
C ALA A 83 18.64 -18.87 -40.13
N SER A 84 19.12 -18.99 -41.36
CA SER A 84 20.39 -19.62 -41.70
C SER A 84 21.56 -18.79 -41.17
N LEU A 85 22.68 -19.45 -40.85
CA LEU A 85 23.91 -18.81 -40.41
C LEU A 85 24.31 -17.63 -41.31
N GLY A 86 24.50 -16.46 -40.70
CA GLY A 86 24.87 -15.22 -41.40
C GLY A 86 23.67 -14.35 -41.84
N THR A 87 22.45 -14.84 -41.69
CA THR A 87 21.23 -14.04 -41.87
C THR A 87 20.95 -13.28 -40.57
N PRO A 88 20.61 -11.98 -40.62
CA PRO A 88 20.22 -11.24 -39.43
C PRO A 88 19.01 -11.89 -38.74
N ALA A 89 18.92 -11.75 -37.43
CA ALA A 89 17.70 -12.07 -36.70
C ALA A 89 16.54 -11.28 -37.31
N PHE A 90 15.40 -11.94 -37.50
CA PHE A 90 14.20 -11.32 -38.04
C PHE A 90 13.12 -11.26 -36.96
N ARG A 91 12.20 -10.31 -37.13
CA ARG A 91 11.04 -10.17 -36.27
C ARG A 91 9.80 -10.67 -36.99
N VAL A 92 8.89 -11.28 -36.24
CA VAL A 92 7.54 -11.58 -36.69
C VAL A 92 6.59 -10.54 -36.10
N ALA A 93 5.95 -9.76 -36.96
CA ALA A 93 4.86 -8.84 -36.62
C ALA A 93 3.48 -9.51 -36.76
N CYS A 94 3.38 -10.53 -37.63
CA CYS A 94 2.15 -11.30 -37.75
C CYS A 94 2.42 -12.76 -38.13
N THR A 95 1.59 -13.64 -37.62
CA THR A 95 1.55 -15.06 -37.99
C THR A 95 0.17 -15.39 -38.51
N LYS A 96 0.09 -16.09 -39.63
CA LYS A 96 -1.16 -16.64 -40.16
C LYS A 96 -1.04 -18.15 -40.23
N LEU A 97 -2.01 -18.86 -39.68
CA LEU A 97 -2.04 -20.31 -39.60
C LEU A 97 -3.29 -20.84 -40.27
N LEU A 98 -3.10 -21.81 -41.15
CA LEU A 98 -4.13 -22.71 -41.62
C LEU A 98 -3.88 -24.13 -41.10
N GLN A 99 -4.83 -24.65 -40.33
CA GLN A 99 -4.78 -26.00 -39.76
C GLN A 99 -5.91 -26.88 -40.31
N GLY A 100 -5.83 -28.19 -40.09
CA GLY A 100 -6.81 -29.15 -40.60
C GLY A 100 -8.25 -28.79 -40.22
N ASN A 101 -9.22 -29.19 -41.04
CA ASN A 101 -10.62 -28.77 -40.92
C ASN A 101 -11.48 -29.64 -39.98
N THR A 102 -10.88 -30.61 -39.28
CA THR A 102 -11.57 -31.47 -38.31
C THR A 102 -11.12 -31.15 -36.88
N ALA A 103 -12.05 -31.18 -35.92
CA ALA A 103 -11.72 -30.93 -34.51
C ALA A 103 -10.65 -31.91 -33.95
N THR A 104 -10.49 -33.07 -34.58
CA THR A 104 -9.46 -34.05 -34.21
C THR A 104 -8.06 -33.72 -34.70
N SER A 105 -7.94 -32.90 -35.77
CA SER A 105 -6.66 -32.48 -36.34
C SER A 105 -6.27 -31.03 -36.05
N MET A 106 -7.10 -30.32 -35.29
CA MET A 106 -6.86 -28.94 -34.85
C MET A 106 -6.22 -28.87 -33.45
N CYS A 107 -5.48 -27.81 -33.21
CA CYS A 107 -5.05 -27.37 -31.89
C CYS A 107 -5.90 -26.18 -31.43
N GLY A 108 -6.45 -26.28 -30.21
CA GLY A 108 -7.32 -25.23 -29.63
C GLY A 108 -6.57 -24.09 -28.94
N LEU A 109 -5.27 -24.25 -28.71
CA LEU A 109 -4.39 -23.23 -28.13
C LEU A 109 -3.01 -23.35 -28.78
N ILE A 110 -2.63 -22.35 -29.57
CA ILE A 110 -1.34 -22.30 -30.24
C ILE A 110 -0.57 -21.10 -29.69
N VAL A 111 0.69 -21.33 -29.31
CA VAL A 111 1.58 -20.31 -28.77
C VAL A 111 2.64 -20.00 -29.82
N LEU A 112 2.86 -18.71 -30.09
CA LEU A 112 4.00 -18.25 -30.88
C LEU A 112 5.17 -17.99 -29.93
N GLU A 113 6.30 -18.63 -30.19
CA GLU A 113 7.53 -18.46 -29.41
C GLU A 113 8.68 -18.02 -30.32
N ALA A 114 9.64 -17.30 -29.76
CA ALA A 114 10.87 -16.89 -30.43
C ALA A 114 12.09 -17.27 -29.60
N SER A 115 13.21 -17.57 -30.26
CA SER A 115 14.46 -17.95 -29.62
C SER A 115 15.66 -17.47 -30.45
N ASP A 116 16.68 -16.95 -29.76
CA ASP A 116 17.95 -16.55 -30.38
C ASP A 116 19.00 -17.68 -30.31
N ASP A 117 18.82 -18.69 -29.46
CA ASP A 117 19.83 -19.69 -29.13
C ASP A 117 19.33 -21.15 -29.16
N PHE A 118 18.06 -21.38 -29.51
CA PHE A 118 17.36 -22.67 -29.45
C PHE A 118 17.27 -23.31 -28.06
N GLN A 119 17.74 -22.64 -27.01
CA GLN A 119 17.69 -23.13 -25.63
C GLN A 119 16.61 -22.39 -24.83
N THR A 120 16.46 -21.09 -25.08
CA THR A 120 15.54 -20.21 -24.39
C THR A 120 14.47 -19.72 -25.35
N TRP A 121 13.20 -19.88 -24.96
CA TRP A 121 12.05 -19.54 -25.78
C TRP A 121 11.19 -18.50 -25.07
N GLU A 122 10.89 -17.42 -25.78
CA GLU A 122 10.03 -16.33 -25.29
C GLU A 122 8.68 -16.38 -25.99
N VAL A 123 7.59 -16.43 -25.21
CA VAL A 123 6.23 -16.37 -25.75
C VAL A 123 5.93 -14.97 -26.29
N ARG A 124 5.57 -14.89 -27.57
CA ARG A 124 5.23 -13.64 -28.30
C ARG A 124 3.72 -13.41 -28.45
N GLY A 125 2.91 -14.44 -28.23
CA GLY A 125 1.45 -14.36 -28.26
C GLY A 125 0.80 -15.73 -28.40
N SER A 126 -0.53 -15.78 -28.41
CA SER A 126 -1.29 -17.02 -28.57
C SER A 126 -2.55 -16.86 -29.42
N MET A 127 -2.93 -17.93 -30.10
CA MET A 127 -4.17 -18.08 -30.82
C MET A 127 -5.05 -19.10 -30.06
N VAL A 128 -6.32 -18.76 -29.84
CA VAL A 128 -7.25 -19.56 -29.04
C VAL A 128 -8.48 -19.91 -29.85
N GLY A 129 -8.91 -21.16 -29.77
CA GLY A 129 -10.10 -21.69 -30.44
C GLY A 129 -9.78 -22.69 -31.55
N LEU A 130 -10.82 -23.38 -32.02
CA LEU A 130 -10.75 -24.31 -33.14
C LEU A 130 -11.25 -23.58 -34.40
N SER A 131 -10.31 -23.07 -35.19
CA SER A 131 -10.60 -22.43 -36.48
C SER A 131 -9.56 -22.90 -37.48
N GLU A 132 -10.03 -23.20 -38.69
CA GLU A 132 -9.18 -23.58 -39.83
C GLU A 132 -8.22 -22.44 -40.18
N ASN A 133 -8.68 -21.19 -40.15
CA ASN A 133 -7.86 -20.01 -40.44
C ASN A 133 -7.76 -19.12 -39.20
N GLN A 134 -6.53 -18.86 -38.75
CA GLN A 134 -6.23 -18.02 -37.60
C GLN A 134 -5.12 -17.04 -37.94
N SER A 135 -5.12 -15.87 -37.28
CA SER A 135 -4.04 -14.90 -37.41
C SER A 135 -3.73 -14.30 -36.05
N LEU A 136 -2.44 -14.13 -35.77
CA LEU A 136 -1.91 -13.51 -34.57
C LEU A 136 -1.09 -12.29 -34.98
N CYS A 137 -1.53 -11.12 -34.53
CA CYS A 137 -0.72 -9.91 -34.61
C CYS A 137 0.15 -9.81 -33.35
N VAL A 138 1.47 -9.62 -33.52
CA VAL A 138 2.42 -9.49 -32.42
C VAL A 138 2.63 -8.00 -32.17
N PRO A 139 2.06 -7.44 -31.07
CA PRO A 139 2.15 -6.01 -30.82
C PRO A 139 3.59 -5.62 -30.52
N ARG A 140 4.01 -4.48 -31.07
CA ARG A 140 5.26 -3.86 -30.64
C ARG A 140 5.13 -3.37 -29.18
N THR A 141 6.24 -3.40 -28.46
CA THR A 141 6.35 -2.92 -27.08
C THR A 141 7.26 -1.69 -27.01
N SER A 142 7.30 -1.01 -25.86
CA SER A 142 8.19 0.14 -25.66
C SER A 142 9.67 -0.19 -25.84
N GLN A 143 10.08 -1.44 -25.58
CA GLN A 143 11.46 -1.92 -25.77
C GLN A 143 11.90 -1.87 -27.24
N ASP A 144 10.95 -1.87 -28.17
CA ASP A 144 11.20 -1.84 -29.60
C ASP A 144 11.55 -0.43 -30.11
N PHE A 145 11.37 0.57 -29.25
CA PHE A 145 11.53 1.99 -29.56
C PHE A 145 12.37 2.71 -28.50
N PRO A 146 13.64 2.29 -28.29
CA PRO A 146 14.48 2.82 -27.22
C PRO A 146 14.80 4.32 -27.36
N SER A 147 14.57 4.90 -28.55
CA SER A 147 14.80 6.32 -28.83
C SER A 147 13.59 7.21 -28.52
N LEU A 148 12.42 6.63 -28.23
CA LEU A 148 11.20 7.39 -27.93
C LEU A 148 11.08 7.58 -26.42
N GLN A 149 10.80 8.81 -26.01
CA GLN A 149 10.81 9.22 -24.60
C GLN A 149 9.43 9.61 -24.07
N CYS A 150 8.49 9.94 -24.97
CA CYS A 150 7.19 10.46 -24.59
C CYS A 150 6.14 10.25 -25.68
N GLY A 151 4.88 10.52 -25.35
CA GLY A 151 3.77 10.50 -26.29
C GLY A 151 3.23 9.09 -26.56
N VAL A 152 2.52 8.95 -27.68
CA VAL A 152 1.79 7.74 -28.03
C VAL A 152 2.19 7.29 -29.43
N LEU A 153 2.37 5.98 -29.62
CA LEU A 153 2.64 5.36 -30.92
C LEU A 153 1.75 4.13 -31.11
N GLU A 154 1.20 3.93 -32.30
CA GLU A 154 0.46 2.69 -32.59
C GLU A 154 1.40 1.48 -32.58
N ASN A 155 0.99 0.37 -31.96
CA ASN A 155 1.80 -0.84 -31.82
C ASN A 155 1.76 -1.76 -33.05
N GLY A 156 1.10 -1.36 -34.15
CA GLY A 156 0.90 -2.15 -35.36
C GLY A 156 -0.25 -3.16 -35.29
N CYS A 157 -0.81 -3.41 -34.10
CA CYS A 157 -1.94 -4.31 -33.85
C CYS A 157 -3.22 -3.56 -33.47
N GLY A 158 -3.26 -2.24 -33.65
CA GLY A 158 -4.43 -1.39 -33.43
C GLY A 158 -4.59 -0.89 -31.99
N SER A 159 -3.63 -1.22 -31.11
CA SER A 159 -3.52 -0.61 -29.79
C SER A 159 -2.35 0.36 -29.75
N ASN A 160 -2.31 1.20 -28.73
CA ASN A 160 -1.27 2.20 -28.57
C ASN A 160 -0.22 1.78 -27.53
N ILE A 161 1.03 2.19 -27.77
CA ILE A 161 2.13 2.18 -26.80
C ILE A 161 2.21 3.58 -26.23
N GLU A 162 2.09 3.71 -24.91
CA GLU A 162 2.26 4.96 -24.20
C GLU A 162 3.67 5.05 -23.63
N PHE A 163 4.42 6.07 -24.03
CA PHE A 163 5.76 6.35 -23.52
C PHE A 163 5.75 7.36 -22.37
N GLY A 164 4.55 7.78 -21.93
CA GLY A 164 4.37 8.75 -20.84
C GLY A 164 4.60 10.19 -21.26
N SER A 165 4.76 11.04 -20.24
CA SER A 165 5.06 12.47 -20.38
C SER A 165 6.53 12.73 -20.04
N CYS A 166 7.05 13.85 -20.53
CA CYS A 166 8.39 14.28 -20.19
C CYS A 166 8.53 14.61 -18.69
N ALA A 167 9.68 14.29 -18.11
CA ALA A 167 9.92 14.44 -16.69
C ALA A 167 10.08 15.91 -16.28
N GLY A 168 10.68 16.74 -17.15
CA GLY A 168 10.89 18.16 -16.88
C GLY A 168 9.61 18.99 -17.02
N SER A 169 9.35 19.86 -16.04
CA SER A 169 8.21 20.80 -16.06
C SER A 169 8.22 21.82 -17.22
N LYS A 170 9.35 21.95 -17.93
CA LYS A 170 9.55 22.77 -19.13
C LYS A 170 9.87 21.94 -20.37
N GLU A 171 9.75 20.63 -20.30
CA GLU A 171 9.88 19.76 -21.47
C GLU A 171 8.54 19.61 -22.17
N VAL A 172 8.56 19.73 -23.49
CA VAL A 172 7.40 19.47 -24.33
C VAL A 172 7.68 18.24 -25.16
N CYS A 173 6.74 17.30 -25.16
CA CYS A 173 6.83 16.15 -26.03
C CYS A 173 6.61 16.57 -27.49
N GLN A 174 7.68 16.51 -28.29
CA GLN A 174 7.63 16.85 -29.70
C GLN A 174 8.25 15.71 -30.50
N VAL A 175 7.45 15.10 -31.38
CA VAL A 175 7.84 13.93 -32.19
C VAL A 175 8.40 12.80 -31.30
N ASN A 176 7.67 12.49 -30.22
CA ASN A 176 8.02 11.45 -29.25
C ASN A 176 9.39 11.61 -28.56
N GLN A 177 9.95 12.82 -28.59
CA GLN A 177 11.16 13.20 -27.85
C GLN A 177 10.86 14.36 -26.91
N CYS A 178 11.52 14.36 -25.76
CA CYS A 178 11.39 15.43 -24.79
C CYS A 178 12.31 16.60 -25.17
N ILE A 179 11.72 17.72 -25.55
CA ILE A 179 12.44 18.92 -25.95
C ILE A 179 12.26 20.00 -24.88
N CYS A 180 13.38 20.46 -24.33
CA CYS A 180 13.41 21.53 -23.35
C CYS A 180 13.00 22.88 -23.98
N GLN A 181 11.96 23.51 -23.44
CA GLN A 181 11.52 24.85 -23.82
C GLN A 181 11.71 25.82 -22.66
N GLY A 182 12.86 26.49 -22.65
CA GLY A 182 13.19 27.49 -21.63
C GLY A 182 13.80 26.87 -20.38
N ARG A 183 15.00 26.31 -20.53
CA ARG A 183 15.86 25.87 -19.43
C ARG A 183 16.08 27.06 -18.49
N LEU A 184 15.83 26.83 -17.20
CA LEU A 184 16.16 27.80 -16.17
C LEU A 184 17.68 27.83 -15.93
N GLU A 185 18.24 29.01 -15.71
CA GLU A 185 19.64 29.19 -15.33
C GLU A 185 19.75 29.72 -13.90
N VAL A 186 20.90 29.54 -13.24
CA VAL A 186 21.13 30.05 -11.87
C VAL A 186 20.98 31.58 -11.74
N THR A 187 21.03 32.30 -12.87
CA THR A 187 20.86 33.75 -12.97
C THR A 187 19.41 34.19 -13.14
N ASP A 188 18.47 33.26 -13.31
CA ASP A 188 17.07 33.60 -13.55
C ASP A 188 16.45 34.35 -12.35
N PRO A 189 15.57 35.33 -12.59
CA PRO A 189 14.93 36.10 -11.53
C PRO A 189 14.17 35.27 -10.50
N ALA A 190 13.70 34.07 -10.88
CA ALA A 190 13.03 33.13 -9.99
C ALA A 190 13.91 32.65 -8.82
N PHE A 191 15.23 32.65 -8.99
CA PHE A 191 16.20 32.24 -7.97
C PHE A 191 16.85 33.43 -7.25
N SER A 192 16.29 34.63 -7.39
CA SER A 192 16.81 35.81 -6.71
C SER A 192 16.83 35.59 -5.19
N GLY A 193 18.03 35.60 -4.61
CA GLY A 193 18.25 35.39 -3.18
C GLY A 193 18.53 33.94 -2.76
N TRP A 194 18.65 33.01 -3.71
CA TRP A 194 19.18 31.67 -3.46
C TRP A 194 20.70 31.75 -3.29
N GLN A 195 21.23 31.05 -2.29
CA GLN A 195 22.63 31.06 -1.88
C GLN A 195 23.25 29.66 -1.79
N CYS A 196 22.42 28.62 -1.74
CA CYS A 196 22.86 27.23 -1.58
C CYS A 196 21.76 26.25 -2.01
N GLY A 197 22.13 24.97 -2.10
CA GLY A 197 21.22 23.89 -2.45
C GLY A 197 21.02 23.76 -3.95
N ASP A 198 20.04 22.94 -4.32
CA ASP A 198 19.81 22.50 -5.70
C ASP A 198 18.38 22.87 -6.14
N ALA A 199 18.20 23.15 -7.43
CA ALA A 199 16.90 23.34 -8.06
C ALA A 199 16.83 22.54 -9.36
N GLU A 200 15.65 22.13 -9.78
CA GLU A 200 15.46 21.61 -11.13
C GLU A 200 15.57 22.74 -12.15
N ASP A 201 16.24 22.49 -13.28
CA ASP A 201 16.34 23.44 -14.40
C ASP A 201 15.07 23.46 -15.28
N GLY A 202 14.06 22.66 -14.92
CA GLY A 202 12.83 22.42 -15.68
C GLY A 202 12.97 21.44 -16.84
N CYS A 203 14.17 20.93 -17.11
CA CYS A 203 14.51 20.10 -18.26
C CYS A 203 15.36 18.87 -17.88
N GLY A 204 15.01 18.27 -16.74
CA GLY A 204 15.67 17.07 -16.21
C GLY A 204 17.08 17.29 -15.64
N GLY A 205 17.59 18.52 -15.68
CA GLY A 205 18.87 18.92 -15.09
C GLY A 205 18.72 19.53 -13.70
N ILE A 206 19.83 19.60 -12.98
CA ILE A 206 19.91 20.19 -11.64
C ILE A 206 20.81 21.43 -11.69
N LEU A 207 20.26 22.57 -11.31
CA LEU A 207 20.97 23.80 -11.01
C LEU A 207 21.55 23.74 -9.60
N ARG A 208 22.86 23.96 -9.46
CA ARG A 208 23.56 23.90 -8.16
C ARG A 208 23.98 25.30 -7.74
N PHE A 209 23.48 25.76 -6.60
CA PHE A 209 23.78 27.08 -6.05
C PHE A 209 24.94 27.06 -5.04
N GLY A 210 25.56 25.88 -4.86
CA GLY A 210 26.72 25.67 -3.99
C GLY A 210 26.37 25.29 -2.56
N SER A 211 27.40 25.22 -1.72
CA SER A 211 27.29 24.96 -0.28
C SER A 211 27.66 26.20 0.52
N CYS A 212 27.14 26.32 1.73
CA CYS A 212 27.41 27.46 2.58
C CYS A 212 28.87 27.50 3.02
N SER A 213 29.53 28.65 2.81
CA SER A 213 30.96 28.83 3.03
C SER A 213 31.35 29.17 4.49
N GLY A 214 30.38 29.39 5.38
CA GLY A 214 30.60 29.59 6.81
C GLY A 214 30.75 28.25 7.54
N SER A 215 31.71 28.14 8.47
CA SER A 215 32.06 26.88 9.14
C SER A 215 30.91 26.18 9.88
N ASN A 216 29.83 26.90 10.18
CA ASN A 216 28.63 26.41 10.87
C ASN A 216 27.34 26.86 10.15
N ALA A 217 27.34 27.06 8.83
CA ALA A 217 26.12 27.48 8.11
C ALA A 217 25.46 26.29 7.41
N THR A 218 24.17 26.09 7.69
CA THR A 218 23.36 25.02 7.09
C THR A 218 22.44 25.63 6.03
N CYS A 219 22.28 24.91 4.91
CA CYS A 219 21.42 25.36 3.84
C CYS A 219 19.96 25.08 4.21
N ILE A 220 19.18 26.14 4.47
CA ILE A 220 17.76 26.02 4.81
C ILE A 220 16.97 26.93 3.88
N ASN A 221 16.00 26.37 3.15
CA ASN A 221 15.20 27.09 2.15
C ASN A 221 16.08 27.89 1.16
N HIS A 222 17.11 27.22 0.63
CA HIS A 222 18.07 27.79 -0.33
C HIS A 222 18.83 29.02 0.14
N ARG A 223 18.88 29.27 1.45
CA ARG A 223 19.67 30.35 2.07
C ARG A 223 20.65 29.78 3.07
N CYS A 224 21.83 30.38 3.11
CA CYS A 224 22.83 30.03 4.10
C CYS A 224 22.49 30.70 5.42
N LYS A 225 22.18 29.89 6.42
CA LYS A 225 21.91 30.35 7.78
C LYS A 225 22.94 29.75 8.74
N GLU A 226 23.58 30.59 9.54
CA GLU A 226 24.49 30.14 10.59
C GLU A 226 23.70 29.41 11.69
N ASP A 227 24.14 28.21 12.04
CA ASP A 227 23.43 27.20 12.83
C ASP A 227 23.58 27.44 14.34
N ILE A 228 23.47 28.70 14.75
CA ILE A 228 23.56 29.13 16.16
C ILE A 228 22.35 30.01 16.51
N PHE A 229 21.13 29.52 16.28
CA PHE A 229 19.94 30.17 16.86
C PHE A 229 19.77 29.69 18.30
N ALA A 230 20.52 30.33 19.19
CA ALA A 230 20.18 30.39 20.59
C ALA A 230 19.04 31.39 20.75
N ALA A 231 17.94 30.99 21.40
CA ALA A 231 16.79 31.85 21.65
C ALA A 231 16.43 31.86 23.13
N ALA A 232 15.94 33.00 23.62
CA ALA A 232 15.51 33.14 25.00
C ALA A 232 14.14 32.49 25.25
N HIS A 233 13.32 32.31 24.21
CA HIS A 233 12.01 31.70 24.32
C HIS A 233 11.86 30.52 23.37
N TRP A 234 11.35 29.41 23.90
CA TRP A 234 11.05 28.20 23.14
C TRP A 234 9.66 27.71 23.50
N ARG A 235 8.92 27.22 22.51
CA ARG A 235 7.60 26.60 22.75
C ARG A 235 7.36 25.38 21.88
N LEU A 236 6.58 24.48 22.44
CA LEU A 236 5.98 23.35 21.76
C LEU A 236 4.53 23.69 21.46
N MET A 237 4.18 23.73 20.18
CA MET A 237 2.87 24.12 19.67
C MET A 237 2.14 22.88 19.17
N CYS A 238 0.89 22.69 19.59
CA CYS A 238 0.02 21.67 19.00
C CYS A 238 -0.50 22.17 17.65
N THR A 239 0.02 21.62 16.56
CA THR A 239 -0.37 22.00 15.20
C THR A 239 -1.53 21.18 14.67
N GLY A 240 -1.89 20.09 15.34
CA GLY A 240 -3.01 19.21 14.98
C GLY A 240 -4.29 19.50 15.78
N THR A 241 -5.38 18.87 15.39
CA THR A 241 -6.63 18.86 16.19
C THR A 241 -6.58 17.78 17.27
N THR A 242 -6.99 18.09 18.50
CA THR A 242 -7.13 17.08 19.57
C THR A 242 -8.57 16.57 19.71
N VAL A 243 -8.77 15.40 20.34
CA VAL A 243 -10.12 14.83 20.61
C VAL A 243 -10.74 15.46 21.84
N GLY A 244 -10.00 15.37 22.95
CA GLY A 244 -10.30 16.01 24.21
C GLY A 244 -9.32 17.15 24.46
N ARG A 245 -9.00 17.37 25.74
CA ARG A 245 -7.97 18.33 26.15
C ARG A 245 -6.60 17.74 25.89
N TRP A 246 -5.66 18.55 25.41
CA TRP A 246 -4.27 18.14 25.34
C TRP A 246 -3.71 18.08 26.77
N VAL A 247 -3.21 16.91 27.17
CA VAL A 247 -2.66 16.67 28.50
C VAL A 247 -1.21 16.25 28.35
N VAL A 248 -0.33 17.02 28.99
CA VAL A 248 1.11 16.82 28.94
C VAL A 248 1.63 16.62 30.35
N ARG A 249 2.27 15.47 30.58
CA ARG A 249 2.86 15.08 31.86
C ARG A 249 4.24 15.69 32.04
N GLU A 250 5.07 15.68 30.99
CA GLU A 250 6.44 16.20 31.05
C GLU A 250 6.92 16.63 29.66
N VAL A 251 7.75 17.67 29.60
CA VAL A 251 8.45 18.16 28.41
C VAL A 251 9.86 18.54 28.81
N ARG A 252 10.85 18.11 28.02
CA ARG A 252 12.25 18.48 28.22
C ARG A 252 12.86 18.99 26.94
N PHE A 253 13.45 20.18 27.00
CA PHE A 253 14.22 20.77 25.92
C PHE A 253 15.70 20.41 26.11
N HIS A 254 16.35 19.87 25.08
CA HIS A 254 17.71 19.36 25.15
C HIS A 254 18.69 20.14 24.26
N ALA A 255 19.92 20.29 24.74
CA ALA A 255 21.00 21.00 24.06
C ALA A 255 21.64 20.18 22.92
N ASP A 256 21.53 18.85 23.00
CA ASP A 256 22.04 17.89 22.02
C ASP A 256 20.90 17.22 21.22
N GLY A 257 21.25 16.63 20.07
CA GLY A 257 20.29 15.95 19.19
C GLY A 257 19.85 14.57 19.68
N LEU A 258 20.50 13.99 20.69
CA LEU A 258 20.18 12.65 21.23
C LEU A 258 19.26 12.72 22.45
N CYS A 259 18.79 13.92 22.81
CA CYS A 259 17.89 14.16 23.94
C CYS A 259 18.48 13.72 25.30
N VAL A 260 19.80 13.90 25.51
CA VAL A 260 20.47 13.47 26.75
C VAL A 260 20.70 14.63 27.71
N ILE A 261 21.17 15.76 27.21
CA ILE A 261 21.59 16.95 27.97
C ILE A 261 20.41 17.92 28.01
N ALA A 262 19.58 17.81 29.05
CA ALA A 262 18.42 18.68 29.24
C ALA A 262 18.81 20.08 29.72
N HIS A 263 18.11 21.10 29.23
CA HIS A 263 18.10 22.44 29.81
C HIS A 263 17.21 22.42 31.06
N THR A 264 17.82 22.49 32.23
CA THR A 264 17.11 22.43 33.52
C THR A 264 16.86 23.79 34.16
N VAL A 265 17.50 24.84 33.66
CA VAL A 265 17.41 26.20 34.22
C VAL A 265 16.55 27.07 33.30
N PHE A 266 15.38 27.50 33.77
CA PHE A 266 14.50 28.42 33.06
C PHE A 266 13.94 29.48 34.03
N ARG A 267 13.58 30.66 33.50
CA ARG A 267 12.96 31.76 34.28
C ARG A 267 11.46 31.55 34.49
N ARG A 268 10.74 31.11 33.45
CA ARG A 268 9.29 31.01 33.48
C ARG A 268 8.79 29.94 32.51
N ALA A 269 7.83 29.15 32.97
CA ALA A 269 6.99 28.33 32.13
C ALA A 269 5.72 29.11 31.71
N GLY A 270 5.30 28.95 30.46
CA GLY A 270 4.11 29.58 29.88
C GLY A 270 3.25 28.55 29.15
N SER A 271 1.98 28.91 28.92
CA SER A 271 1.06 28.09 28.12
C SER A 271 -0.05 28.94 27.51
N SER A 272 -0.82 28.34 26.60
CA SER A 272 -2.05 28.90 26.05
C SER A 272 -3.23 28.98 27.05
N GLY A 273 -2.98 28.67 28.33
CA GLY A 273 -3.97 28.56 29.38
C GLY A 273 -3.98 27.17 30.02
N THR A 274 -4.72 27.03 31.13
CA THR A 274 -4.94 25.73 31.78
C THR A 274 -6.40 25.57 32.17
N GLN A 275 -6.90 24.34 32.11
CA GLN A 275 -8.26 24.02 32.56
C GLN A 275 -8.41 24.18 34.09
N TYR A 276 -7.38 23.84 34.86
CA TYR A 276 -7.46 23.83 36.32
C TYR A 276 -6.24 24.51 36.94
N ALA A 277 -6.47 25.24 38.04
CA ALA A 277 -5.40 25.93 38.76
C ALA A 277 -4.30 25.00 39.30
N HIS A 278 -4.64 23.72 39.56
CA HIS A 278 -3.69 22.70 40.04
C HIS A 278 -2.98 21.94 38.90
N SER A 279 -3.22 22.31 37.64
CA SER A 279 -2.52 21.78 36.46
C SER A 279 -1.84 22.91 35.66
N PRO A 280 -1.01 23.77 36.30
CA PRO A 280 -0.34 24.87 35.61
C PRO A 280 0.71 24.39 34.61
N ALA A 281 1.20 25.28 33.76
CA ALA A 281 2.25 24.97 32.78
C ALA A 281 3.52 24.37 33.43
N LEU A 282 3.84 24.79 34.66
CA LEU A 282 5.02 24.33 35.40
C LEU A 282 5.03 22.82 35.61
N ASN A 283 3.85 22.20 35.75
CA ASN A 283 3.71 20.75 35.93
C ASN A 283 4.24 19.95 34.73
N ALA A 284 4.31 20.55 33.53
CA ALA A 284 4.91 19.87 32.38
C ALA A 284 6.44 20.02 32.32
N PHE A 285 7.07 20.67 33.31
CA PHE A 285 8.50 20.99 33.31
C PHE A 285 9.16 20.76 34.67
N ASP A 286 8.48 20.09 35.59
CA ASP A 286 8.92 19.91 36.98
C ASP A 286 9.71 18.61 37.18
N GLY A 287 9.79 17.74 36.16
CA GLY A 287 10.46 16.45 36.25
C GLY A 287 9.64 15.36 36.94
N ASP A 288 8.40 15.65 37.37
CA ASP A 288 7.48 14.71 37.99
C ASP A 288 6.43 14.24 36.98
N GLU A 289 6.66 13.06 36.41
CA GLU A 289 5.74 12.47 35.43
C GLU A 289 4.34 12.16 36.00
N SER A 290 4.11 12.19 37.32
CA SER A 290 2.77 12.03 37.90
C SER A 290 1.94 13.30 37.85
N SER A 291 2.62 14.44 37.74
CA SER A 291 2.06 15.76 37.55
C SER A 291 1.73 15.98 36.06
N ARG A 292 0.90 16.99 35.75
CA ARG A 292 0.48 17.29 34.38
C ARG A 292 -0.06 18.69 34.19
N TRP A 293 0.17 19.24 33.01
CA TRP A 293 -0.56 20.36 32.45
C TRP A 293 -1.76 19.86 31.62
N ILE A 294 -2.86 20.62 31.63
CA ILE A 294 -4.09 20.31 30.89
C ILE A 294 -4.54 21.56 30.13
N SER A 295 -4.68 21.47 28.82
CA SER A 295 -5.10 22.59 27.98
C SER A 295 -6.48 23.15 28.37
N SER A 296 -6.63 24.47 28.27
CA SER A 296 -7.91 25.18 28.49
C SER A 296 -8.96 24.86 27.41
N CYS A 297 -8.54 24.55 26.19
CA CYS A 297 -9.41 24.10 25.10
C CYS A 297 -9.74 22.60 25.20
N HIS A 298 -10.93 22.22 24.73
CA HIS A 298 -11.39 20.84 24.59
C HIS A 298 -11.69 20.58 23.10
N GLY A 299 -11.02 19.60 22.50
CA GLY A 299 -11.03 19.48 21.05
C GLY A 299 -10.30 20.65 20.40
N CYS A 300 -9.08 20.93 20.87
CA CYS A 300 -8.30 22.10 20.49
C CYS A 300 -8.10 22.16 18.98
N LYS A 301 -8.28 23.34 18.41
CA LYS A 301 -8.01 23.62 17.00
C LYS A 301 -6.50 23.65 16.73
N PRO A 302 -6.08 23.48 15.47
CA PRO A 302 -4.69 23.65 15.08
C PRO A 302 -4.12 24.97 15.61
N ARG A 303 -2.96 24.89 16.26
CA ARG A 303 -2.20 26.02 16.79
C ARG A 303 -2.88 26.79 17.93
N GLU A 304 -3.91 26.22 18.57
CA GLU A 304 -4.60 26.82 19.71
C GLU A 304 -3.88 26.53 21.04
N ALA A 305 -3.31 25.34 21.19
CA ALA A 305 -2.69 24.88 22.43
C ALA A 305 -1.17 24.85 22.36
N TRP A 306 -0.47 25.39 23.37
CA TRP A 306 0.99 25.41 23.42
C TRP A 306 1.54 25.47 24.86
N LEU A 307 2.78 25.01 25.00
CA LEU A 307 3.61 25.08 26.22
C LEU A 307 4.95 25.75 25.89
N SER A 308 5.45 26.63 26.75
CA SER A 308 6.70 27.38 26.49
C SER A 308 7.61 27.47 27.69
N LEU A 309 8.91 27.58 27.45
CA LEU A 309 9.91 28.01 28.42
C LEU A 309 10.56 29.33 28.00
N GLN A 310 10.77 30.20 28.99
CA GLN A 310 11.66 31.35 28.89
C GLN A 310 12.95 31.04 29.64
N PHE A 311 14.07 31.10 28.95
CA PHE A 311 15.41 30.89 29.50
C PHE A 311 16.04 32.20 29.97
N PRO A 312 16.98 32.14 30.94
CA PRO A 312 17.66 33.34 31.42
C PRO A 312 18.62 33.95 30.40
N ASP A 313 19.24 33.10 29.60
CA ASP A 313 20.11 33.43 28.49
C ASP A 313 19.61 32.68 27.24
N PRO A 314 19.86 33.17 26.02
CA PRO A 314 19.52 32.43 24.82
C PRO A 314 20.17 31.04 24.82
N VAL A 315 19.37 29.99 24.61
CA VAL A 315 19.83 28.60 24.55
C VAL A 315 19.51 27.96 23.22
N VAL A 316 20.35 27.00 22.83
CA VAL A 316 20.12 26.16 21.64
C VAL A 316 19.33 24.93 22.05
N VAL A 317 18.20 24.68 21.40
CA VAL A 317 17.44 23.43 21.52
C VAL A 317 17.64 22.61 20.25
N ARG A 318 18.09 21.36 20.42
CA ARG A 318 18.31 20.39 19.33
C ARG A 318 17.37 19.20 19.35
N CYS A 319 16.86 18.83 20.54
CA CYS A 319 15.82 17.82 20.70
C CYS A 319 14.79 18.27 21.76
N VAL A 320 13.55 17.82 21.61
CA VAL A 320 12.53 17.88 22.67
C VAL A 320 12.03 16.48 23.00
N ARG A 321 12.01 16.10 24.29
CA ARG A 321 11.25 14.94 24.75
C ARG A 321 9.89 15.40 25.25
N VAL A 322 8.82 14.74 24.85
CA VAL A 322 7.46 15.02 25.34
C VAL A 322 6.81 13.74 25.83
N LEU A 323 6.26 13.81 27.04
CA LEU A 323 5.41 12.78 27.64
C LEU A 323 3.99 13.31 27.73
N GLN A 324 3.14 12.86 26.83
CA GLN A 324 1.71 13.14 26.78
C GLN A 324 0.94 12.17 27.67
N HIS A 325 -0.36 12.40 27.82
CA HIS A 325 -1.22 11.42 28.50
C HIS A 325 -1.36 10.13 27.68
N PRO A 326 -1.44 8.93 28.30
CA PRO A 326 -1.54 7.65 27.58
C PRO A 326 -2.74 7.53 26.64
N ARG A 327 -3.83 8.23 26.97
CA ARG A 327 -5.08 8.26 26.18
C ARG A 327 -4.88 9.10 24.93
N THR A 328 -5.03 8.45 23.77
CA THR A 328 -4.93 9.08 22.45
C THR A 328 -5.83 10.30 22.31
N ALA A 329 -7.01 10.27 22.93
CA ALA A 329 -7.93 11.41 22.92
C ALA A 329 -7.34 12.69 23.54
N GLN A 330 -6.36 12.55 24.43
CA GLN A 330 -5.72 13.64 25.16
C GLN A 330 -4.31 13.97 24.65
N GLN A 331 -3.91 13.40 23.52
CA GLN A 331 -2.65 13.67 22.86
C GLN A 331 -2.83 14.69 21.73
N CYS A 332 -1.77 15.44 21.44
CA CYS A 332 -1.65 16.21 20.23
C CYS A 332 -0.93 15.37 19.17
N PRO A 333 -1.55 15.13 18.00
CA PRO A 333 -0.99 14.23 17.01
C PRO A 333 0.18 14.85 16.23
N THR A 334 0.22 16.18 16.08
CA THR A 334 1.28 16.86 15.36
C THR A 334 1.73 18.07 16.16
N LEU A 335 3.05 18.25 16.26
CA LEU A 335 3.65 19.31 17.07
C LEU A 335 4.54 20.19 16.19
N SER A 336 4.78 21.42 16.61
CA SER A 336 5.91 22.18 16.10
C SER A 336 6.72 22.77 17.23
N LEU A 337 8.04 22.79 17.03
CA LEU A 337 8.99 23.50 17.87
C LEU A 337 9.16 24.90 17.31
N GLU A 338 8.89 25.91 18.12
CA GLU A 338 9.02 27.30 17.74
C GLU A 338 9.90 28.05 18.74
N TYR A 339 10.56 29.11 18.26
CA TYR A 339 11.43 29.96 19.07
C TYR A 339 11.08 31.44 18.88
N SER A 340 11.52 32.25 19.84
CA SER A 340 11.32 33.70 19.83
C SER A 340 12.41 34.41 20.66
N ASP A 341 12.78 35.60 20.23
CA ASP A 341 13.71 36.47 20.97
C ASP A 341 13.00 37.38 21.97
N ASP A 342 11.73 37.70 21.71
CA ASP A 342 10.92 38.65 22.49
C ASP A 342 9.71 38.02 23.20
N GLY A 343 9.44 36.75 22.93
CA GLY A 343 8.27 36.01 23.43
C GLY A 343 6.95 36.40 22.76
N VAL A 344 6.98 37.27 21.75
CA VAL A 344 5.80 37.81 21.04
C VAL A 344 5.76 37.31 19.60
N VAL A 345 6.85 37.45 18.86
CA VAL A 345 6.97 36.98 17.48
C VAL A 345 7.64 35.61 17.49
N TRP A 346 6.91 34.60 17.03
CA TRP A 346 7.35 33.22 17.05
C TRP A 346 7.68 32.73 15.64
N THR A 347 8.82 32.05 15.52
CA THR A 347 9.28 31.44 14.29
C THR A 347 9.30 29.92 14.46
N GLU A 348 8.68 29.20 13.54
CA GLU A 348 8.72 27.75 13.52
C GLU A 348 10.13 27.26 13.13
N ARG A 349 10.62 26.25 13.85
CA ARG A 349 11.92 25.62 13.61
C ARG A 349 11.77 24.21 13.03
N TYR A 350 10.94 23.39 13.66
CA TYR A 350 10.66 22.02 13.22
C TYR A 350 9.18 21.72 13.37
N GLN A 351 8.67 20.88 12.49
CA GLN A 351 7.35 20.27 12.60
C GLN A 351 7.56 18.78 12.86
N TYR A 352 6.65 18.15 13.61
CA TYR A 352 6.71 16.74 13.98
C TYR A 352 5.33 16.11 13.78
N GLY A 353 5.32 14.86 13.29
CA GLY A 353 4.09 14.16 12.97
C GLY A 353 3.47 14.63 11.64
N ALA A 354 4.30 15.06 10.69
CA ALA A 354 3.85 15.23 9.31
C ALA A 354 3.74 13.86 8.60
N THR A 355 3.18 13.83 7.38
CA THR A 355 3.28 12.70 6.42
C THR A 355 2.79 11.30 6.86
N GLY A 356 1.89 11.19 7.85
CA GLY A 356 1.34 9.88 8.26
C GLY A 356 1.71 9.47 9.68
N PHE A 357 2.72 10.13 10.26
CA PHE A 357 3.17 9.87 11.61
C PHE A 357 2.45 10.78 12.59
N THR A 358 2.24 10.32 13.82
CA THR A 358 1.65 11.12 14.90
C THR A 358 2.52 11.03 16.13
N VAL A 359 2.68 12.12 16.84
CA VAL A 359 3.44 12.16 18.10
C VAL A 359 2.69 11.36 19.17
N GLY A 360 3.31 10.26 19.61
CA GLY A 360 2.76 9.34 20.60
C GLY A 360 2.86 9.82 22.05
N GLU A 361 2.71 8.88 22.98
CA GLU A 361 2.73 9.16 24.42
C GLU A 361 4.09 9.66 24.90
N ASP A 362 5.16 8.89 24.72
CA ASP A 362 6.54 9.29 25.01
C ASP A 362 7.27 9.42 23.67
N ALA A 363 7.58 10.65 23.27
CA ALA A 363 8.18 10.93 21.97
C ALA A 363 9.47 11.74 22.12
N ARG A 364 10.47 11.34 21.35
CA ARG A 364 11.71 12.09 21.15
C ARG A 364 11.64 12.80 19.81
N LEU A 365 11.58 14.12 19.87
CA LEU A 365 11.39 15.00 18.73
C LEU A 365 12.75 15.52 18.29
N GLU A 366 13.39 14.76 17.40
CA GLU A 366 14.71 15.06 16.83
C GLU A 366 14.56 15.77 15.48
N ALA A 367 15.53 16.65 15.16
CA ALA A 367 15.51 17.46 13.93
C ALA A 367 15.59 16.66 12.62
N THR A 368 16.03 15.40 12.67
CA THR A 368 16.37 14.55 11.51
C THR A 368 15.33 13.47 11.20
N LEU A 369 14.23 13.38 11.96
CA LEU A 369 13.28 12.26 11.84
C LEU A 369 12.28 12.39 10.67
N ASP A 370 12.13 13.56 10.06
CA ASP A 370 11.21 13.76 8.93
C ASP A 370 11.86 13.56 7.54
N GLU A 371 13.19 13.43 7.44
CA GLU A 371 13.88 13.34 6.14
C GLU A 371 14.39 11.95 5.73
N ASP A 372 14.55 10.96 6.63
CA ASP A 372 15.38 9.79 6.25
C ASP A 372 15.03 8.41 6.81
N PHE A 373 13.74 8.09 7.04
CA PHE A 373 13.38 6.68 7.26
C PHE A 373 12.10 6.23 6.58
N SER A 374 12.24 5.21 5.72
CA SER A 374 11.18 4.31 5.29
C SER A 374 10.69 3.44 6.46
N LEU A 375 10.07 4.07 7.47
CA LEU A 375 9.43 3.41 8.64
C LEU A 375 8.13 2.68 8.27
N GLN A 376 7.95 2.28 7.00
CA GLN A 376 6.80 1.49 6.57
C GLN A 376 6.75 0.12 7.26
N ASP A 377 7.91 -0.44 7.61
CA ASP A 377 8.00 -1.78 8.20
C ASP A 377 8.29 -1.82 9.71
N VAL A 378 8.76 -0.72 10.33
CA VAL A 378 9.32 -0.77 11.69
C VAL A 378 8.29 -0.59 12.81
N PHE A 379 7.16 0.10 12.57
CA PHE A 379 6.21 0.47 13.64
C PHE A 379 4.74 0.26 13.28
N ALA A 380 4.38 -0.79 12.53
CA ALA A 380 2.98 -1.09 12.22
C ALA A 380 2.07 -1.18 13.48
N GLU A 381 2.64 -1.54 14.63
CA GLU A 381 1.92 -1.63 15.91
C GLU A 381 1.58 -0.27 16.55
N GLU A 382 2.26 0.82 16.15
CA GLU A 382 2.08 2.17 16.72
C GLU A 382 1.29 3.13 15.83
N ARG A 383 0.83 2.67 14.66
CA ARG A 383 0.22 3.54 13.65
C ARG A 383 -1.17 4.03 14.04
N PHE A 384 -1.41 5.27 13.66
CA PHE A 384 -2.73 5.89 13.67
C PHE A 384 -3.30 5.80 12.26
N ALA A 385 -4.60 5.54 12.16
CA ALA A 385 -5.27 5.41 10.87
C ALA A 385 -6.71 5.92 10.93
N TYR A 386 -7.26 6.33 9.79
CA TYR A 386 -8.68 6.70 9.67
C TYR A 386 -9.60 5.49 9.69
N MET A 387 -9.14 4.34 9.21
CA MET A 387 -9.97 3.16 9.06
C MET A 387 -9.36 1.97 9.78
N TRP A 388 -10.21 1.28 10.55
CA TRP A 388 -9.84 0.09 11.30
C TRP A 388 -10.91 -0.97 11.10
N ARG A 389 -10.52 -2.20 10.77
CA ARG A 389 -11.47 -3.31 10.62
C ARG A 389 -10.96 -4.58 11.28
N ILE A 390 -11.90 -5.40 11.71
CA ILE A 390 -11.68 -6.79 12.10
C ILE A 390 -12.24 -7.69 11.01
N ALA A 391 -11.40 -8.59 10.51
CA ALA A 391 -11.73 -9.53 9.45
C ALA A 391 -11.67 -10.96 9.97
N CYS A 392 -12.61 -11.78 9.51
CA CYS A 392 -12.59 -13.21 9.73
C CYS A 392 -11.59 -13.85 8.76
N MET A 393 -10.59 -14.56 9.30
CA MET A 393 -9.47 -15.12 8.53
C MET A 393 -9.61 -16.60 8.24
N GLU A 394 -10.73 -17.21 8.62
CA GLU A 394 -11.08 -18.57 8.21
C GLU A 394 -12.18 -18.55 7.15
N ALA A 395 -12.25 -19.63 6.37
CA ALA A 395 -13.35 -19.83 5.46
C ALA A 395 -14.61 -20.19 6.27
N VAL A 396 -15.64 -19.34 6.21
CA VAL A 396 -16.90 -19.60 6.93
C VAL A 396 -17.99 -20.06 5.96
N GLU A 397 -18.52 -21.25 6.22
CA GLU A 397 -19.62 -21.85 5.45
C GLU A 397 -20.99 -21.25 5.82
N PHE A 398 -21.09 -20.65 7.01
CA PHE A 398 -22.25 -19.92 7.49
C PHE A 398 -21.95 -18.42 7.52
N PRO A 399 -22.95 -17.52 7.40
CA PRO A 399 -22.68 -16.09 7.45
C PRO A 399 -22.10 -15.74 8.81
N TRP A 400 -21.04 -14.95 8.85
CA TRP A 400 -20.48 -14.45 10.09
C TRP A 400 -21.47 -13.45 10.72
N LYS A 401 -21.72 -13.61 12.02
CA LYS A 401 -22.74 -12.83 12.74
C LYS A 401 -22.14 -12.15 13.97
N VAL A 402 -22.19 -10.82 13.97
CA VAL A 402 -21.65 -9.98 15.04
C VAL A 402 -22.80 -9.24 15.70
N ARG A 403 -22.90 -9.34 17.03
CA ARG A 403 -23.87 -8.62 17.86
C ARG A 403 -23.39 -7.24 18.24
N GLU A 404 -22.12 -7.12 18.61
CA GLU A 404 -21.55 -5.85 19.03
C GLU A 404 -20.05 -5.84 18.75
N PHE A 405 -19.52 -4.67 18.46
CA PHE A 405 -18.12 -4.44 18.21
C PHE A 405 -17.76 -3.04 18.70
N ASP A 406 -16.57 -2.86 19.29
CA ASP A 406 -16.08 -1.52 19.59
C ASP A 406 -14.56 -1.44 19.68
N PHE A 407 -14.03 -0.26 19.40
CA PHE A 407 -12.63 0.09 19.64
C PHE A 407 -12.49 1.02 20.83
N TYR A 408 -11.41 0.85 21.59
CA TYR A 408 -11.11 1.59 22.81
C TYR A 408 -9.73 2.23 22.72
N ASP A 409 -9.58 3.40 23.36
CA ASP A 409 -8.32 4.15 23.36
C ASP A 409 -7.35 3.76 24.47
N ASN A 410 -7.76 2.83 25.36
CA ASN A 410 -6.98 2.28 26.46
C ASN A 410 -6.96 0.75 26.48
N GLU A 411 -5.99 0.19 27.19
CA GLU A 411 -5.75 -1.27 27.26
C GLU A 411 -6.76 -1.98 28.16
N GLU A 412 -7.41 -1.26 29.09
CA GLU A 412 -8.51 -1.79 29.91
C GLU A 412 -9.87 -1.77 29.20
N CYS A 413 -9.92 -1.34 27.93
CA CYS A 413 -11.10 -1.38 27.09
C CYS A 413 -12.32 -0.70 27.72
N SER A 414 -12.09 0.41 28.42
CA SER A 414 -13.13 1.12 29.18
C SER A 414 -13.44 2.52 28.63
N SER A 415 -12.58 3.04 27.74
CA SER A 415 -12.73 4.35 27.12
C SER A 415 -12.96 4.18 25.61
N SER A 416 -14.25 4.15 25.24
CA SER A 416 -14.71 3.87 23.87
C SER A 416 -14.38 5.00 22.90
N LEU A 417 -13.99 4.65 21.68
CA LEU A 417 -13.74 5.58 20.57
C LEU A 417 -15.00 5.95 19.77
N ARG A 418 -16.20 5.50 20.19
CA ARG A 418 -17.50 5.78 19.55
C ARG A 418 -17.73 7.22 19.15
N GLY A 419 -17.37 8.16 20.02
CA GLY A 419 -17.60 9.59 19.77
C GLY A 419 -16.80 10.18 18.61
N ALA A 420 -15.85 9.43 18.03
CA ALA A 420 -15.03 9.87 16.91
C ALA A 420 -15.34 9.10 15.60
N VAL A 421 -16.32 8.20 15.61
CA VAL A 421 -16.70 7.41 14.42
C VAL A 421 -17.45 8.29 13.42
N ASP A 422 -17.06 8.15 12.17
CA ASP A 422 -17.70 8.76 11.00
C ASP A 422 -18.71 7.79 10.38
N SER A 423 -18.28 6.56 10.08
CA SER A 423 -19.13 5.52 9.48
C SER A 423 -18.70 4.10 9.86
N VAL A 424 -19.61 3.15 9.73
CA VAL A 424 -19.33 1.71 9.91
C VAL A 424 -18.84 1.13 8.59
N LEU A 425 -17.70 0.44 8.63
CA LEU A 425 -17.14 -0.30 7.51
C LEU A 425 -17.60 -1.75 7.59
N HIS A 426 -17.99 -2.36 6.48
CA HIS A 426 -18.45 -3.75 6.51
C HIS A 426 -18.31 -4.43 5.16
N ALA A 427 -18.13 -5.75 5.20
CA ALA A 427 -18.41 -6.60 4.06
C ALA A 427 -19.91 -6.52 3.73
N ALA A 428 -20.28 -6.73 2.46
CA ALA A 428 -21.68 -6.65 2.03
C ALA A 428 -22.61 -7.37 3.03
N SER A 429 -23.63 -6.66 3.51
CA SER A 429 -24.59 -7.18 4.49
C SER A 429 -25.69 -7.97 3.79
N SER A 430 -26.23 -8.99 4.47
CA SER A 430 -27.46 -9.66 4.05
C SER A 430 -28.70 -8.95 4.62
N SER A 431 -29.59 -9.66 5.31
CA SER A 431 -30.87 -9.10 5.79
C SER A 431 -30.73 -8.15 6.98
N TRP A 432 -29.54 -8.09 7.60
CA TRP A 432 -29.31 -7.31 8.81
C TRP A 432 -28.19 -6.28 8.62
N PRO A 433 -28.44 -4.99 8.88
CA PRO A 433 -27.53 -3.90 8.54
C PRO A 433 -26.32 -3.85 9.48
N ALA A 434 -25.22 -3.19 9.06
CA ALA A 434 -23.94 -3.21 9.76
C ALA A 434 -23.93 -2.36 11.05
N GLU A 435 -24.83 -1.39 11.11
CA GLU A 435 -25.09 -0.55 12.27
C GLU A 435 -25.49 -1.37 13.49
N ASN A 436 -26.11 -2.55 13.29
CA ASN A 436 -26.43 -3.46 14.38
C ASN A 436 -25.20 -4.02 15.09
N ALA A 437 -24.03 -4.09 14.44
CA ALA A 437 -22.80 -4.47 15.13
C ALA A 437 -22.21 -3.32 15.98
N TYR A 438 -22.84 -2.13 15.96
CA TYR A 438 -22.31 -0.93 16.57
C TYR A 438 -23.37 -0.07 17.28
N ASP A 439 -24.52 -0.61 17.64
CA ASP A 439 -25.65 0.15 18.19
C ASP A 439 -25.74 0.10 19.73
N GLN A 440 -24.79 -0.54 20.40
CA GLN A 440 -24.79 -0.80 21.86
C GLN A 440 -25.92 -1.73 22.31
N ASN A 441 -26.50 -2.50 21.40
CA ASN A 441 -27.57 -3.43 21.68
C ASN A 441 -27.12 -4.85 21.38
N GLU A 442 -26.68 -5.57 22.42
CA GLU A 442 -26.21 -6.96 22.29
C GLU A 442 -27.28 -7.97 21.79
N PHE A 443 -28.52 -7.52 21.53
CA PHE A 443 -29.61 -8.33 20.97
C PHE A 443 -29.82 -8.14 19.46
N THR A 444 -29.29 -7.08 18.85
CA THR A 444 -29.28 -6.91 17.39
C THR A 444 -28.06 -7.64 16.81
N ILE A 445 -28.11 -7.95 15.53
CA ILE A 445 -27.08 -8.72 14.84
C ILE A 445 -26.83 -8.09 13.48
N TRP A 446 -25.57 -7.96 13.09
CA TRP A 446 -25.15 -7.81 11.70
C TRP A 446 -24.78 -9.17 11.12
N THR A 447 -25.07 -9.39 9.84
CA THR A 447 -24.73 -10.62 9.13
C THR A 447 -24.07 -10.36 7.79
N THR A 448 -22.98 -11.06 7.51
CA THR A 448 -22.35 -11.03 6.19
C THR A 448 -23.29 -11.58 5.11
N LYS A 449 -23.05 -11.18 3.86
CA LYS A 449 -23.75 -11.70 2.68
C LYS A 449 -23.21 -13.05 2.23
N CYS A 450 -21.89 -13.24 2.26
CA CYS A 450 -21.28 -14.54 2.02
C CYS A 450 -21.55 -15.49 3.21
N GLY A 451 -21.41 -16.80 2.96
CA GLY A 451 -21.71 -17.88 3.90
C GLY A 451 -23.18 -18.32 3.88
N GLN A 452 -24.01 -17.86 2.94
CA GLN A 452 -25.43 -18.22 2.89
C GLN A 452 -25.70 -19.48 2.03
N CYS A 453 -24.97 -20.56 2.31
CA CYS A 453 -24.90 -21.78 1.48
C CYS A 453 -26.15 -22.70 1.55
N SER A 454 -27.30 -22.21 2.03
CA SER A 454 -28.48 -23.06 2.22
C SER A 454 -29.10 -23.52 0.89
N GLY A 455 -28.70 -24.72 0.43
CA GLY A 455 -29.31 -25.43 -0.70
C GLY A 455 -28.70 -25.20 -2.08
N SER A 456 -27.62 -24.43 -2.22
CA SER A 456 -26.90 -24.25 -3.49
C SER A 456 -25.59 -25.06 -3.48
N GLU A 457 -25.34 -25.89 -4.51
CA GLU A 457 -24.04 -26.53 -4.76
C GLU A 457 -22.97 -25.52 -5.25
N ASP A 458 -23.19 -24.22 -5.04
CA ASP A 458 -22.28 -23.17 -5.49
C ASP A 458 -21.02 -23.13 -4.61
N PRO A 459 -19.84 -23.54 -5.13
CA PRO A 459 -18.59 -23.53 -4.38
C PRO A 459 -18.10 -22.12 -4.03
N PHE A 460 -18.73 -21.07 -4.58
CA PHE A 460 -18.38 -19.67 -4.33
C PHE A 460 -19.24 -19.00 -3.25
N CYS A 461 -20.10 -19.75 -2.55
CA CYS A 461 -21.02 -19.18 -1.56
C CYS A 461 -20.39 -18.99 -0.15
N ALA A 462 -19.34 -19.75 0.20
CA ALA A 462 -18.61 -19.56 1.46
C ALA A 462 -17.79 -18.27 1.43
N CYS A 463 -17.67 -17.57 2.57
CA CYS A 463 -16.75 -16.44 2.67
C CYS A 463 -15.31 -16.96 2.64
N ARG A 464 -14.46 -16.39 1.79
CA ARG A 464 -13.02 -16.65 1.85
C ARG A 464 -12.39 -15.92 3.04
N PRO A 465 -11.22 -16.38 3.53
CA PRO A 465 -10.43 -15.64 4.50
C PRO A 465 -10.28 -14.15 4.13
N GLY A 466 -10.66 -13.27 5.04
CA GLY A 466 -10.58 -11.81 4.90
C GLY A 466 -11.79 -11.14 4.22
N GLU A 467 -12.67 -11.90 3.56
CA GLU A 467 -13.84 -11.32 2.85
C GLU A 467 -14.94 -10.86 3.81
N ALA A 468 -15.10 -11.57 4.94
CA ALA A 468 -16.01 -11.21 6.00
C ALA A 468 -15.31 -10.23 6.97
N TYR A 469 -15.74 -8.97 7.00
CA TYR A 469 -15.16 -7.95 7.88
C TYR A 469 -16.21 -6.95 8.39
N VAL A 470 -15.96 -6.39 9.56
CA VAL A 470 -16.66 -5.22 10.11
C VAL A 470 -15.62 -4.27 10.71
N GLY A 471 -15.87 -2.97 10.68
CA GLY A 471 -14.89 -1.97 11.07
C GLY A 471 -15.52 -0.60 11.22
N LEU A 472 -14.66 0.39 11.46
CA LEU A 472 -15.06 1.78 11.69
C LEU A 472 -14.12 2.70 10.92
N ARG A 473 -14.71 3.69 10.26
CA ARG A 473 -14.04 4.89 9.77
C ARG A 473 -14.21 5.97 10.83
N PHE A 474 -13.12 6.66 11.13
CA PHE A 474 -13.08 7.73 12.12
C PHE A 474 -12.95 9.08 11.41
N GLN A 475 -13.50 10.12 12.04
CA GLN A 475 -13.40 11.51 11.54
C GLN A 475 -11.95 12.04 11.54
N ARG A 476 -11.05 11.34 12.21
CA ARG A 476 -9.63 11.65 12.36
C ARG A 476 -8.84 10.35 12.54
N ARG A 477 -7.54 10.40 12.33
CA ARG A 477 -6.67 9.26 12.64
C ARG A 477 -6.73 8.92 14.12
N VAL A 478 -6.96 7.65 14.42
CA VAL A 478 -6.96 7.12 15.80
C VAL A 478 -6.05 5.90 15.88
N ARG A 479 -5.63 5.58 17.11
CA ARG A 479 -4.91 4.35 17.44
C ARG A 479 -5.70 3.59 18.51
N PRO A 480 -6.50 2.58 18.12
CA PRO A 480 -7.14 1.68 19.07
C PRO A 480 -6.07 0.96 19.89
N ARG A 481 -6.24 0.90 21.21
CA ARG A 481 -5.39 0.10 22.11
C ARG A 481 -6.09 -1.17 22.57
N CYS A 482 -7.40 -1.24 22.44
CA CYS A 482 -8.19 -2.45 22.67
C CYS A 482 -9.40 -2.49 21.74
N PHE A 483 -9.97 -3.68 21.56
CA PHE A 483 -11.29 -3.88 20.96
C PHE A 483 -12.12 -4.89 21.77
N ARG A 484 -13.44 -4.82 21.63
CA ARG A 484 -14.38 -5.86 22.07
C ARG A 484 -15.18 -6.33 20.86
N ILE A 485 -15.43 -7.62 20.74
CA ILE A 485 -16.34 -8.19 19.76
C ILE A 485 -17.22 -9.26 20.39
N LEU A 486 -18.52 -9.16 20.12
CA LEU A 486 -19.53 -10.15 20.47
C LEU A 486 -20.03 -10.82 19.20
N GLN A 487 -19.82 -12.12 19.09
CA GLN A 487 -20.24 -12.96 17.98
C GLN A 487 -21.32 -13.95 18.43
N LEU A 488 -21.95 -14.65 17.48
CA LEU A 488 -22.72 -15.84 17.82
C LEU A 488 -21.84 -17.04 18.15
N GLU A 489 -22.45 -18.04 18.78
CA GLU A 489 -21.81 -19.31 19.15
C GLU A 489 -21.40 -20.16 17.94
N GLU A 490 -20.50 -21.11 18.20
CA GLU A 490 -19.95 -22.05 17.22
C GLU A 490 -21.06 -22.76 16.42
N GLY A 491 -20.87 -22.88 15.10
CA GLY A 491 -21.85 -23.46 14.18
C GLY A 491 -23.05 -22.56 13.84
N ARG A 492 -23.14 -21.33 14.36
CA ARG A 492 -24.22 -20.36 14.04
C ARG A 492 -23.75 -19.06 13.39
N GLY A 493 -22.46 -18.99 13.04
CA GLY A 493 -21.82 -17.81 12.45
C GLY A 493 -20.73 -17.20 13.33
N LEU A 494 -19.97 -18.03 14.06
CA LEU A 494 -18.75 -17.66 14.78
C LEU A 494 -17.55 -17.65 13.82
N CYS A 495 -16.57 -16.80 14.08
CA CYS A 495 -15.27 -16.84 13.42
C CYS A 495 -14.16 -17.05 14.46
N GLY A 496 -13.50 -18.22 14.39
CA GLY A 496 -12.46 -18.64 15.34
C GLY A 496 -11.09 -17.98 15.10
N GLN A 497 -10.87 -17.39 13.92
CA GLN A 497 -9.64 -16.68 13.57
C GLN A 497 -9.94 -15.26 13.10
N LEU A 498 -9.50 -14.26 13.87
CA LEU A 498 -9.72 -12.85 13.55
C LEU A 498 -8.40 -12.14 13.26
N ALA A 499 -8.44 -11.14 12.38
CA ALA A 499 -7.33 -10.23 12.18
C ALA A 499 -7.77 -8.79 12.12
N ILE A 500 -7.02 -7.92 12.80
CA ILE A 500 -7.22 -6.49 12.77
C ILE A 500 -6.33 -5.89 11.69
N HIS A 501 -6.97 -5.10 10.83
CA HIS A 501 -6.33 -4.35 9.77
C HIS A 501 -6.61 -2.86 9.94
N PHE A 502 -5.74 -2.03 9.39
CA PHE A 502 -5.93 -0.59 9.29
C PHE A 502 -5.60 -0.07 7.91
N SER A 503 -6.19 1.07 7.57
CA SER A 503 -5.89 1.80 6.35
C SER A 503 -5.96 3.29 6.62
N ASP A 504 -5.00 4.02 6.05
CA ASP A 504 -4.95 5.47 6.11
C ASP A 504 -5.52 6.12 4.84
N ASP A 505 -6.07 5.31 3.94
CA ASP A 505 -6.79 5.82 2.77
C ASP A 505 -8.01 6.63 3.23
N THR A 506 -8.25 7.73 2.55
CA THR A 506 -9.35 8.65 2.86
C THR A 506 -10.43 8.64 1.79
N ASP A 507 -10.16 8.03 0.63
CA ASP A 507 -11.07 7.94 -0.50
C ASP A 507 -12.09 6.80 -0.26
N PRO A 508 -13.40 7.12 -0.10
CA PRO A 508 -14.43 6.10 0.04
C PRO A 508 -14.66 5.26 -1.22
N ASP A 509 -14.20 5.72 -2.39
CA ASP A 509 -14.45 5.09 -3.69
C ASP A 509 -13.27 4.21 -4.17
N GLN A 510 -12.13 4.24 -3.48
CA GLN A 510 -10.99 3.35 -3.76
C GLN A 510 -11.02 2.07 -2.92
N VAL A 511 -10.46 1.00 -3.48
CA VAL A 511 -10.17 -0.21 -2.71
C VAL A 511 -9.03 0.11 -1.76
N ALA A 512 -9.39 0.45 -0.52
CA ALA A 512 -8.43 0.80 0.51
C ALA A 512 -7.32 -0.26 0.62
N ASP A 513 -6.07 0.18 0.65
CA ASP A 513 -4.93 -0.69 0.95
C ASP A 513 -4.91 -1.00 2.45
N TRP A 514 -4.99 -2.28 2.80
CA TRP A 514 -5.18 -2.75 4.17
C TRP A 514 -3.90 -3.35 4.73
N THR A 515 -3.38 -2.76 5.79
CA THR A 515 -2.22 -3.30 6.52
C THR A 515 -2.67 -4.15 7.70
N LEU A 516 -2.11 -5.35 7.85
CA LEU A 516 -2.33 -6.22 9.00
C LEU A 516 -1.65 -5.63 10.25
N ARG A 517 -2.38 -5.55 11.37
CA ARG A 517 -1.82 -5.19 12.69
C ARG A 517 -1.59 -6.41 13.58
N ARG A 518 -2.62 -7.25 13.75
CA ARG A 518 -2.57 -8.40 14.68
C ARG A 518 -3.62 -9.44 14.33
N SER A 519 -3.28 -10.71 14.54
CA SER A 519 -4.19 -11.85 14.41
C SER A 519 -4.49 -12.50 15.77
N PHE A 520 -5.64 -13.13 15.89
CA PHE A 520 -6.17 -13.80 17.08
C PHE A 520 -6.74 -15.15 16.66
N ASP A 521 -6.33 -16.21 17.35
CA ASP A 521 -6.78 -17.58 17.10
C ASP A 521 -7.58 -18.11 18.29
N GLY A 522 -8.46 -19.08 18.04
CA GLY A 522 -9.29 -19.70 19.07
C GLY A 522 -10.30 -18.73 19.68
N VAL A 523 -10.82 -17.79 18.88
CA VAL A 523 -11.74 -16.75 19.33
C VAL A 523 -13.13 -17.33 19.58
N GLY A 524 -13.67 -17.08 20.78
CA GLY A 524 -15.03 -17.47 21.17
C GLY A 524 -16.10 -16.45 20.78
N SER A 525 -17.29 -16.57 21.37
CA SER A 525 -18.43 -15.66 21.14
C SER A 525 -18.28 -14.29 21.81
N ASP A 526 -17.40 -14.13 22.79
CA ASP A 526 -17.02 -12.83 23.36
C ASP A 526 -15.49 -12.77 23.42
N LEU A 527 -14.92 -11.73 22.82
CA LEU A 527 -13.50 -11.45 22.88
C LEU A 527 -13.27 -9.99 23.24
N LEU A 528 -12.45 -9.80 24.27
CA LEU A 528 -11.81 -8.55 24.62
C LEU A 528 -10.32 -8.67 24.27
N GLY A 529 -9.85 -7.94 23.25
CA GLY A 529 -8.49 -8.06 22.73
C GLY A 529 -7.67 -6.79 22.90
N VAL A 530 -6.49 -6.93 23.53
CA VAL A 530 -5.54 -5.83 23.76
C VAL A 530 -4.54 -5.73 22.58
N LEU A 531 -4.29 -4.49 22.14
CA LEU A 531 -3.46 -4.14 20.97
C LEU A 531 -2.15 -3.45 21.38
N ALA A 532 -1.67 -3.72 22.60
CA ALA A 532 -0.41 -3.21 23.13
C ALA A 532 0.79 -3.65 22.26
N PRO A 533 1.86 -2.85 22.14
CA PRO A 533 3.09 -3.23 21.44
C PRO A 533 3.64 -4.56 21.98
N ARG A 534 4.26 -5.38 21.12
CA ARG A 534 4.99 -6.59 21.55
C ARG A 534 6.12 -6.21 22.50
N GLY A 535 5.84 -6.25 23.81
CA GLY A 535 6.86 -6.49 24.83
C GLY A 535 7.36 -7.94 24.72
N ASP A 536 8.61 -8.15 25.10
CA ASP A 536 9.38 -9.39 24.92
C ASP A 536 8.60 -10.72 25.10
N ALA A 537 8.98 -11.68 24.25
CA ALA A 537 8.45 -13.03 24.11
C ALA A 537 8.15 -13.76 25.45
N SER A 538 6.88 -14.17 25.66
CA SER A 538 6.51 -15.55 26.07
C SER A 538 5.00 -15.79 26.32
N GLU A 539 4.07 -14.95 25.89
CA GLU A 539 2.64 -15.27 26.09
C GLU A 539 2.04 -15.96 24.86
N THR A 540 1.99 -17.29 24.92
CA THR A 540 1.05 -18.09 24.12
C THR A 540 -0.38 -17.68 24.50
N ASN A 541 -1.09 -17.11 23.53
CA ASN A 541 -2.46 -16.64 23.61
C ASN A 541 -3.42 -17.78 24.00
N GLN A 542 -4.00 -17.72 25.21
CA GLN A 542 -5.25 -18.42 25.53
C GLN A 542 -6.31 -17.36 25.87
N ALA A 543 -7.45 -17.44 25.18
CA ALA A 543 -8.62 -16.64 25.50
C ALA A 543 -9.10 -16.96 26.93
N ALA A 544 -9.26 -15.94 27.77
CA ALA A 544 -9.94 -16.10 29.06
C ALA A 544 -11.43 -16.31 28.80
N SER A 545 -11.88 -17.57 28.79
CA SER A 545 -13.31 -17.90 28.67
C SER A 545 -14.02 -17.62 30.01
N TRP A 546 -14.88 -16.62 30.02
CA TRP A 546 -15.82 -16.42 31.13
C TRP A 546 -17.07 -17.25 30.87
N SER A 547 -17.12 -18.48 31.40
CA SER A 547 -18.38 -19.22 31.47
C SER A 547 -19.25 -18.64 32.58
N THR A 548 -20.41 -18.10 32.22
CA THR A 548 -21.42 -17.66 33.20
C THR A 548 -22.09 -18.89 33.84
N GLY A 549 -21.47 -19.42 34.90
CA GLY A 549 -22.06 -20.45 35.74
C GLY A 549 -23.13 -19.88 36.66
N TRP A 550 -24.38 -20.26 36.44
CA TRP A 550 -25.49 -20.01 37.37
C TRP A 550 -25.19 -20.65 38.74
N LEU A 551 -25.02 -19.82 39.78
CA LEU A 551 -24.87 -20.26 41.17
C LEU A 551 -26.20 -20.82 41.69
N ALA A 552 -26.30 -22.14 41.75
CA ALA A 552 -27.25 -22.83 42.62
C ALA A 552 -26.77 -22.69 44.08
N VAL A 553 -27.53 -21.96 44.88
CA VAL A 553 -27.32 -21.82 46.33
C VAL A 553 -27.63 -23.16 47.01
N SER A 554 -26.60 -23.81 47.54
CA SER A 554 -26.76 -24.85 48.57
C SER A 554 -26.02 -24.44 49.82
N THR A 555 -26.82 -24.14 50.84
CA THR A 555 -26.45 -23.85 52.22
C THR A 555 -25.61 -24.97 52.83
N LEU A 556 -24.46 -24.63 53.41
CA LEU A 556 -23.79 -25.49 54.38
C LEU A 556 -23.21 -24.61 55.50
N LEU A 557 -23.90 -24.63 56.64
CA LEU A 557 -23.40 -24.18 57.93
C LEU A 557 -22.15 -24.99 58.28
N PHE A 558 -21.08 -24.32 58.70
CA PHE A 558 -20.22 -24.86 59.74
C PHE A 558 -19.79 -23.77 60.72
N VAL A 559 -20.07 -24.06 61.99
CA VAL A 559 -19.70 -23.36 63.20
C VAL A 559 -18.31 -23.83 63.64
N ALA A 560 -17.43 -22.89 63.98
CA ALA A 560 -16.39 -22.95 65.02
C ALA A 560 -15.47 -21.74 64.76
N GLY A 561 -15.04 -20.92 65.70
CA GLY A 561 -14.82 -21.13 67.13
C GLY A 561 -13.51 -20.39 67.44
N SER A 562 -13.61 -19.31 68.20
CA SER A 562 -12.53 -18.47 68.72
C SER A 562 -11.44 -19.25 69.47
N VAL A 563 -10.16 -18.92 69.24
CA VAL A 563 -9.24 -18.17 70.14
C VAL A 563 -8.14 -17.55 69.27
#